data_AF-A0A4Y4CSE6-F1
#
_entry.id   AF-A0A4Y4CSE6-F1
#
_cell.length_a   1.000
_cell.length_b   1.000
_cell.length_c   1.000
_cell.angle_alpha   90.00
_cell.angle_beta   90.00
_cell.angle_gamma   90.00
#
_symmetry.space_group_name_H-M   'P 1'
#
loop_
_entity.id
_entity.type
_entity.pdbx_description
1 polymer ?
#
loop_
_entity_poly.entity_id
_entity_poly.type
_entity_poly.pdbx_seq_one_letter_code
_entity_poly.pdbx_strand_id
1 'polypeptide(L)'
;MRYIPVTDVFVEKLKQQAKKLKRSKAIQQAEALDRVARTYGFNHWGHVTWCLKESASRQSQGTSIKADFIDPTKLSFTSEVEYIIGCALKGSSNLVRLKSCILFSTGDGDAWLLDADDYRSLCLLWHGERQPAKIIEDEKTFYVEYDGVFDINSGSFRVSSENPKIGQRTIFGYPADDIAELVESVRRSLVH
;
A
#
# COMPACT_ATOMS: atom_id res chain seq x y z
N MET A 1 -11.62 0.84 -21.01
CA MET A 1 -10.67 -0.06 -20.32
C MET A 1 -10.22 0.67 -19.06
N ARG A 2 -10.39 0.08 -17.88
CA ARG A 2 -10.21 0.77 -16.60
C ARG A 2 -8.79 0.49 -16.10
N TYR A 3 -7.97 1.52 -15.95
CA TYR A 3 -6.61 1.38 -15.39
C TYR A 3 -6.72 0.97 -13.92
N ILE A 4 -6.01 -0.09 -13.55
CA ILE A 4 -5.91 -0.58 -12.18
C ILE A 4 -4.41 -0.51 -11.82
N PRO A 5 -4.01 0.32 -10.85
CA PRO A 5 -2.61 0.46 -10.48
C PRO A 5 -2.08 -0.89 -10.00
N VAL A 6 -0.96 -1.32 -10.58
CA VAL A 6 -0.42 -2.66 -10.35
C VAL A 6 1.09 -2.58 -10.22
N THR A 7 1.62 -3.24 -9.19
CA THR A 7 3.06 -3.26 -8.89
C THR A 7 3.68 -4.58 -9.32
N ASP A 8 4.99 -4.58 -9.52
CA ASP A 8 5.72 -5.80 -9.94
C ASP A 8 5.54 -6.94 -8.91
N VAL A 9 5.57 -6.59 -7.63
CA VAL A 9 5.32 -7.51 -6.50
C VAL A 9 3.91 -8.13 -6.57
N PHE A 10 2.90 -7.34 -6.93
CA PHE A 10 1.55 -7.86 -7.10
C PHE A 10 1.47 -8.83 -8.28
N VAL A 11 2.12 -8.52 -9.40
CA VAL A 11 2.19 -9.42 -10.56
C VAL A 11 2.91 -10.73 -10.22
N GLU A 12 3.97 -10.69 -9.42
CA GLU A 12 4.63 -11.89 -8.92
C GLU A 12 3.70 -12.74 -8.04
N LYS A 13 2.95 -12.13 -7.12
CA LYS A 13 1.95 -12.82 -6.29
C LYS A 13 0.86 -13.47 -7.17
N LEU A 14 0.37 -12.79 -8.21
CA LEU A 14 -0.60 -13.36 -9.16
C LEU A 14 -0.02 -14.57 -9.89
N LYS A 15 1.25 -14.51 -10.34
CA LYS A 15 1.94 -15.65 -10.96
C LYS A 15 2.07 -16.83 -10.00
N GLN A 16 2.39 -16.58 -8.73
CA GLN A 16 2.48 -17.63 -7.71
C GLN A 16 1.12 -18.30 -7.47
N GLN A 17 0.04 -17.51 -7.39
CA GLN A 17 -1.32 -18.05 -7.26
C GLN A 17 -1.75 -18.84 -8.49
N ALA A 18 -1.46 -18.36 -9.69
CA ALA A 18 -1.73 -19.09 -10.92
C ALA A 18 -0.96 -20.42 -10.98
N LYS A 19 0.28 -20.47 -10.46
CA LYS A 19 1.05 -21.71 -10.35
C LYS A 19 0.44 -22.71 -9.35
N LYS A 20 -0.07 -22.23 -8.21
CA LYS A 20 -0.83 -23.05 -7.24
C LYS A 20 -2.13 -23.56 -7.86
N LEU A 21 -2.87 -22.70 -8.56
CA LEU A 21 -4.12 -23.02 -9.24
C LEU A 21 -3.91 -24.03 -10.37
N LYS A 22 -2.85 -23.88 -11.16
CA LYS A 22 -2.43 -24.83 -12.21
C LYS A 22 -2.17 -26.23 -11.64
N ARG A 23 -1.43 -26.32 -10.53
CA ARG A 23 -1.15 -27.61 -9.86
C ARG A 23 -2.41 -28.27 -9.31
N SER A 24 -3.35 -27.48 -8.79
CA SER A 24 -4.57 -28.00 -8.19
C SER A 24 -5.66 -28.38 -9.21
N LYS A 25 -5.79 -27.65 -10.32
CA LYS A 25 -6.86 -27.85 -11.31
C LYS A 25 -6.41 -28.44 -12.65
N ALA A 26 -5.12 -28.75 -12.81
CA ALA A 26 -4.52 -29.29 -14.05
C ALA A 26 -4.85 -28.48 -15.32
N ILE A 27 -5.04 -27.17 -15.19
CA ILE A 27 -5.34 -26.25 -16.31
C ILE A 27 -4.07 -25.65 -16.92
N GLN A 28 -4.18 -25.12 -18.15
CA GLN A 28 -3.08 -24.42 -18.81
C GLN A 28 -2.67 -23.15 -18.03
N GLN A 29 -1.36 -22.83 -18.01
CA GLN A 29 -0.80 -21.68 -17.28
C GLN A 29 -1.48 -20.35 -17.65
N ALA A 30 -1.76 -20.13 -18.94
CA ALA A 30 -2.42 -18.93 -19.43
C ALA A 30 -3.83 -18.78 -18.83
N GLU A 31 -4.62 -19.85 -18.85
CA GLU A 31 -5.96 -19.85 -18.29
C GLU A 31 -5.96 -19.68 -16.76
N ALA A 32 -4.96 -20.24 -16.06
CA ALA A 32 -4.78 -20.01 -14.64
C ALA A 32 -4.51 -18.52 -14.33
N LEU A 33 -3.66 -17.87 -15.12
CA LEU A 33 -3.34 -16.44 -14.98
C LEU A 33 -4.56 -15.56 -15.27
N ASP A 34 -5.33 -15.86 -16.32
CA ASP A 34 -6.57 -15.15 -16.66
C ASP A 34 -7.62 -15.28 -15.56
N ARG A 35 -7.79 -16.48 -15.02
CA ARG A 35 -8.77 -16.74 -13.97
C ARG A 35 -8.42 -16.04 -12.67
N VAL A 36 -7.13 -16.02 -12.32
CA VAL A 36 -6.62 -15.24 -11.18
C VAL A 36 -6.85 -13.75 -11.46
N ALA A 37 -6.41 -13.22 -12.61
CA ALA A 37 -6.60 -11.81 -12.99
C ALA A 37 -8.08 -11.36 -12.91
N ARG A 38 -9.01 -12.17 -13.40
CA ARG A 38 -10.47 -11.90 -13.31
C ARG A 38 -11.00 -11.87 -11.89
N THR A 39 -10.42 -12.66 -10.99
CA THR A 39 -10.78 -12.63 -9.56
C THR A 39 -10.42 -11.27 -8.94
N TYR A 40 -9.40 -10.60 -9.46
CA TYR A 40 -8.93 -9.29 -9.01
C TYR A 40 -9.49 -8.12 -9.83
N GLY A 41 -10.57 -8.32 -10.59
CA GLY A 41 -11.21 -7.26 -11.37
C GLY A 41 -10.51 -6.89 -12.69
N PHE A 42 -9.43 -7.60 -13.07
CA PHE A 42 -8.81 -7.44 -14.39
C PHE A 42 -9.55 -8.29 -15.43
N ASN A 43 -9.68 -7.80 -16.66
CA ASN A 43 -10.37 -8.55 -17.72
C ASN A 43 -9.67 -9.86 -18.10
N HIS A 44 -8.33 -9.82 -18.18
CA HIS A 44 -7.45 -10.92 -18.59
C HIS A 44 -6.00 -10.58 -18.23
N TRP A 45 -5.08 -11.54 -18.30
CA TRP A 45 -3.66 -11.36 -17.94
C TRP A 45 -2.97 -10.25 -18.76
N GLY A 46 -3.39 -10.05 -20.00
CA GLY A 46 -2.94 -8.94 -20.85
C GLY A 46 -3.26 -7.56 -20.24
N HIS A 47 -4.41 -7.42 -19.58
CA HIS A 47 -4.80 -6.19 -18.89
C HIS A 47 -3.91 -5.89 -17.68
N VAL A 48 -3.50 -6.92 -16.93
CA VAL A 48 -2.54 -6.81 -15.82
C VAL A 48 -1.19 -6.32 -16.31
N THR A 49 -0.69 -6.92 -17.40
CA THR A 49 0.63 -6.58 -17.98
C THR A 49 0.61 -5.17 -18.58
N TRP A 50 -0.50 -4.78 -19.22
CA TRP A 50 -0.70 -3.42 -19.70
C TRP A 50 -0.74 -2.42 -18.53
N CYS A 51 -1.50 -2.70 -17.47
CA CYS A 51 -1.52 -1.86 -16.28
C CYS A 51 -0.15 -1.75 -15.61
N LEU A 52 0.67 -2.82 -15.62
CA LEU A 52 2.02 -2.81 -15.03
C LEU A 52 2.93 -1.88 -15.83
N LYS A 53 2.92 -2.04 -17.15
CA LYS A 53 3.70 -1.20 -18.06
C LYS A 53 3.27 0.26 -17.95
N GLU A 54 1.96 0.50 -17.87
CA GLU A 54 1.40 1.84 -17.71
C GLU A 54 1.73 2.44 -16.34
N SER A 55 1.78 1.63 -15.28
CA SER A 55 2.23 2.06 -13.95
C SER A 55 3.72 2.43 -13.94
N ALA A 56 4.57 1.65 -14.61
CA ALA A 56 6.00 1.95 -14.78
C ALA A 56 6.24 3.18 -15.67
N SER A 57 5.47 3.36 -16.74
CA SER A 57 5.52 4.55 -17.58
C SER A 57 5.09 5.81 -16.84
N ARG A 58 4.11 5.71 -15.93
CA ARG A 58 3.66 6.81 -15.08
C ARG A 58 4.67 7.14 -13.96
N GLN A 59 5.35 6.13 -13.42
CA GLN A 59 6.47 6.30 -12.47
C GLN A 59 7.64 7.09 -13.09
N SER A 60 8.01 6.81 -14.34
CA SER A 60 9.08 7.53 -15.04
C SER A 60 8.78 8.99 -15.35
N GLN A 61 7.51 9.41 -15.24
CA GLN A 61 7.08 10.80 -15.50
C GLN A 61 6.88 11.64 -14.23
N GLY A 62 7.27 11.15 -13.04
CA GLY A 62 7.27 11.96 -11.81
C GLY A 62 5.88 12.29 -11.25
N THR A 63 4.85 11.57 -11.67
CA THR A 63 3.48 11.76 -11.19
C THR A 63 3.20 10.78 -10.06
N SER A 64 2.91 11.29 -8.84
CA SER A 64 2.43 10.54 -7.66
C SER A 64 1.49 9.39 -8.09
N ILE A 65 1.90 8.15 -7.84
CA ILE A 65 1.04 6.99 -8.10
C ILE A 65 -0.04 6.97 -7.02
N LYS A 66 -1.21 7.51 -7.34
CA LYS A 66 -2.46 7.28 -6.60
C LYS A 66 -2.82 5.80 -6.69
N ALA A 67 -2.70 5.06 -5.59
CA ALA A 67 -3.06 3.64 -5.55
C ALA A 67 -4.50 3.47 -5.08
N ASP A 68 -5.34 2.94 -5.97
CA ASP A 68 -6.73 2.59 -5.70
C ASP A 68 -6.89 1.05 -5.74
N PHE A 69 -7.40 0.55 -4.60
CA PHE A 69 -7.95 -0.77 -4.26
C PHE A 69 -7.24 -2.06 -4.72
N ILE A 70 -6.81 -2.86 -3.73
CA ILE A 70 -6.51 -4.27 -3.92
C ILE A 70 -7.42 -5.14 -3.05
N ASP A 71 -7.90 -6.23 -3.65
CA ASP A 71 -8.90 -7.17 -3.13
C ASP A 71 -8.53 -7.82 -1.77
N PRO A 72 -9.48 -7.85 -0.82
CA PRO A 72 -9.27 -8.20 0.60
C PRO A 72 -9.06 -9.70 0.89
N THR A 73 -9.10 -10.61 -0.09
CA THR A 73 -9.16 -12.04 0.22
C THR A 73 -7.81 -12.74 0.38
N LYS A 74 -6.68 -12.13 -0.06
CA LYS A 74 -5.34 -12.77 0.00
C LYS A 74 -4.14 -11.82 0.13
N LEU A 75 -4.33 -10.60 0.62
CA LEU A 75 -3.22 -9.71 0.96
C LEU A 75 -2.92 -9.82 2.44
N SER A 76 -1.78 -10.44 2.77
CA SER A 76 -1.24 -10.30 4.12
C SER A 76 -0.85 -8.85 4.33
N PHE A 77 -1.52 -8.18 5.27
CA PHE A 77 -1.22 -6.84 5.74
C PHE A 77 0.28 -6.66 6.02
N THR A 78 0.88 -7.68 6.65
CA THR A 78 2.31 -7.77 6.94
C THR A 78 3.16 -7.72 5.67
N SER A 79 2.73 -8.36 4.58
CA SER A 79 3.48 -8.32 3.32
C SER A 79 3.48 -6.93 2.68
N GLU A 80 2.40 -6.16 2.87
CA GLU A 80 2.32 -4.80 2.33
C GLU A 80 3.13 -3.81 3.18
N VAL A 81 3.18 -4.03 4.49
CA VAL A 81 4.09 -3.36 5.41
C VAL A 81 5.54 -3.59 4.98
N GLU A 82 5.94 -4.86 4.78
CA GLU A 82 7.30 -5.19 4.30
C GLU A 82 7.58 -4.57 2.92
N TYR A 83 6.59 -4.56 2.02
CA TYR A 83 6.72 -3.94 0.71
C TYR A 83 7.03 -2.45 0.82
N ILE A 84 6.28 -1.71 1.63
CA ILE A 84 6.43 -0.27 1.82
C ILE A 84 7.75 0.07 2.51
N ILE A 85 8.16 -0.72 3.51
CA ILE A 85 9.50 -0.62 4.11
C ILE A 85 10.58 -0.83 3.04
N GLY A 86 10.42 -1.85 2.19
CA GLY A 86 11.35 -2.12 1.09
C GLY A 86 11.41 -0.99 0.05
N CYS A 87 10.31 -0.30 -0.20
CA CYS A 87 10.28 0.90 -1.06
C CYS A 87 11.02 2.06 -0.42
N ALA A 88 10.80 2.33 0.87
CA ALA A 88 11.50 3.39 1.60
C ALA A 88 13.02 3.15 1.61
N LEU A 89 13.46 1.92 1.90
CA LEU A 89 14.88 1.55 1.86
C LEU A 89 15.54 1.72 0.48
N LYS A 90 14.75 1.68 -0.60
CA LYS A 90 15.21 1.94 -1.98
C LYS A 90 15.10 3.41 -2.37
N GLY A 91 14.68 4.30 -1.47
CA GLY A 91 14.43 5.71 -1.77
C GLY A 91 13.26 5.92 -2.73
N SER A 92 12.30 5.01 -2.74
CA SER A 92 11.13 5.07 -3.64
C SER A 92 9.89 5.54 -2.87
N SER A 93 9.32 6.66 -3.30
CA SER A 93 8.04 7.14 -2.74
C SER A 93 6.87 6.33 -3.26
N ASN A 94 6.09 5.75 -2.37
CA ASN A 94 4.90 4.96 -2.69
C ASN A 94 3.80 5.27 -1.68
N LEU A 95 2.55 5.15 -2.12
CA LEU A 95 1.37 5.39 -1.31
C LEU A 95 0.36 4.28 -1.63
N VAL A 96 -0.06 3.54 -0.61
CA VAL A 96 -0.90 2.34 -0.73
C VAL A 96 -2.03 2.45 0.28
N ARG A 97 -3.28 2.29 -0.17
CA ARG A 97 -4.45 2.22 0.70
C ARG A 97 -4.84 0.75 0.93
N LEU A 98 -5.02 0.37 2.19
CA LEU A 98 -5.56 -0.93 2.63
C LEU A 98 -6.74 -0.71 3.57
N LYS A 99 -7.97 -0.83 3.04
CA LYS A 99 -9.22 -0.54 3.79
C LYS A 99 -9.22 0.90 4.34
N SER A 100 -9.19 1.06 5.67
CA SER A 100 -9.05 2.34 6.38
C SER A 100 -7.59 2.77 6.55
N CYS A 101 -6.64 1.85 6.37
CA CYS A 101 -5.24 2.14 6.57
C CYS A 101 -4.60 2.71 5.30
N ILE A 102 -3.62 3.58 5.49
CA ILE A 102 -2.81 4.16 4.43
C ILE A 102 -1.35 3.88 4.78
N LEU A 103 -0.64 3.16 3.92
CA LEU A 103 0.79 2.98 4.00
C LEU A 103 1.48 3.89 3.01
N PHE A 104 2.57 4.52 3.41
CA PHE A 104 3.38 5.27 2.48
C PHE A 104 4.85 5.16 2.80
N SER A 105 5.66 5.29 1.76
CA SER A 105 7.11 5.45 1.83
C SER A 105 7.53 6.76 1.19
N THR A 106 8.67 7.28 1.63
CA THR A 106 9.27 8.51 1.10
C THR A 106 10.65 8.23 0.52
N GLY A 107 11.10 9.12 -0.36
CA GLY A 107 12.44 9.06 -0.94
C GLY A 107 13.58 9.23 0.07
N ASP A 108 13.31 9.85 1.22
CA ASP A 108 14.28 10.04 2.31
C ASP A 108 14.45 8.79 3.19
N GLY A 109 13.70 7.72 2.90
CA GLY A 109 13.79 6.46 3.64
C GLY A 109 12.85 6.39 4.84
N ASP A 110 11.75 7.12 4.83
CA ASP A 110 10.69 6.97 5.83
C ASP A 110 9.58 6.06 5.31
N ALA A 111 8.98 5.31 6.23
CA ALA A 111 7.81 4.51 5.97
C ALA A 111 6.83 4.63 7.13
N TRP A 112 5.56 4.75 6.79
CA TRP A 112 4.49 5.02 7.74
C TRP A 112 3.28 4.16 7.44
N LEU A 113 2.58 3.80 8.51
CA LEU A 113 1.26 3.19 8.49
C LEU A 113 0.32 4.11 9.25
N LEU A 114 -0.71 4.59 8.57
CA LEU A 114 -1.74 5.46 9.11
C LEU A 114 -3.06 4.70 9.16
N ASP A 115 -3.89 5.00 10.16
CA ASP A 115 -5.31 4.68 10.14
C ASP A 115 -6.11 5.97 9.91
N ALA A 116 -6.85 6.02 8.81
CA ALA A 116 -7.60 7.20 8.42
C ALA A 116 -8.96 7.35 9.14
N ASP A 117 -9.42 6.32 9.87
CA ASP A 117 -10.66 6.39 10.65
C ASP A 117 -10.42 7.10 11.99
N ASP A 118 -9.38 6.67 12.71
CA ASP A 118 -9.03 7.18 14.04
C ASP A 118 -7.84 8.17 14.05
N TYR A 119 -7.32 8.56 12.87
CA TYR A 119 -6.15 9.45 12.73
C TYR A 119 -4.89 8.94 13.46
N ARG A 120 -4.73 7.62 13.54
CA ARG A 120 -3.60 6.99 14.21
C ARG A 120 -2.43 6.82 13.25
N SER A 121 -1.22 6.89 13.78
CA SER A 121 0.01 6.75 13.01
C SER A 121 0.96 5.77 13.70
N LEU A 122 1.63 4.97 12.89
CA LEU A 122 2.74 4.12 13.29
C LEU A 122 3.87 4.35 12.29
N CYS A 123 5.03 4.72 12.81
CA CYS A 123 6.22 4.78 11.96
C CYS A 123 6.83 3.39 11.82
N LEU A 124 7.06 2.96 10.59
CA LEU A 124 7.65 1.66 10.26
C LEU A 124 9.16 1.79 10.01
N LEU A 125 9.56 2.88 9.36
CA LEU A 125 10.94 3.21 9.02
C LEU A 125 11.13 4.72 9.21
N TRP A 126 12.21 5.11 9.86
CA TRP A 126 12.55 6.50 10.16
C TRP A 126 14.00 6.75 9.72
N HIS A 127 14.21 7.60 8.72
CA HIS A 127 15.50 7.85 8.05
C HIS A 127 16.28 6.56 7.73
N GLY A 128 15.59 5.56 7.18
CA GLY A 128 16.17 4.26 6.83
C GLY A 128 16.33 3.29 8.01
N GLU A 129 16.08 3.71 9.25
CA GLU A 129 16.12 2.84 10.43
C GLU A 129 14.73 2.24 10.73
N ARG A 130 14.67 0.91 10.87
CA ARG A 130 13.43 0.20 11.17
C ARG A 130 12.98 0.46 12.60
N GLN A 131 11.73 0.85 12.75
CA GLN A 131 11.12 1.11 14.06
C GLN A 131 10.40 -0.15 14.58
N PRO A 132 10.34 -0.34 15.91
CA PRO A 132 9.57 -1.43 16.49
C PRO A 132 8.08 -1.25 16.15
N ALA A 133 7.51 -2.23 15.45
CA ALA A 133 6.11 -2.24 15.07
C ALA A 133 5.47 -3.54 15.52
N LYS A 134 4.39 -3.45 16.30
CA LYS A 134 3.62 -4.62 16.74
C LYS A 134 2.37 -4.75 15.90
N ILE A 135 2.49 -5.58 14.88
CA ILE A 135 1.44 -5.86 13.91
C ILE A 135 1.13 -7.34 14.04
N ILE A 136 -0.11 -7.64 14.40
CA ILE A 136 -0.62 -9.00 14.56
C ILE A 136 -1.67 -9.21 13.48
N GLU A 137 -1.46 -10.18 12.62
CA GLU A 137 -2.37 -10.50 11.53
C GLU A 137 -2.90 -11.93 11.71
N ASP A 138 -4.21 -12.09 11.54
CA ASP A 138 -4.94 -13.35 11.51
C ASP A 138 -5.69 -13.50 10.16
N GLU A 139 -6.26 -14.67 9.86
CA GLU A 139 -6.94 -14.96 8.59
C GLU A 139 -8.05 -13.97 8.21
N LYS A 140 -8.67 -13.30 9.19
CA LYS A 140 -9.79 -12.37 8.96
C LYS A 140 -9.56 -10.95 9.46
N THR A 141 -8.57 -10.75 10.33
CA THR A 141 -8.41 -9.50 11.09
C THR A 141 -6.93 -9.16 11.23
N PHE A 142 -6.63 -7.89 11.40
CA PHE A 142 -5.30 -7.47 11.81
C PHE A 142 -5.43 -6.44 12.93
N TYR A 143 -4.44 -6.45 13.81
CA TYR A 143 -4.28 -5.51 14.91
C TYR A 143 -2.95 -4.81 14.74
N VAL A 144 -2.98 -3.49 14.88
CA VAL A 144 -1.80 -2.63 14.83
C VAL A 144 -1.76 -1.86 16.13
N GLU A 145 -0.66 -1.98 16.85
CA GLU A 145 -0.36 -1.10 17.97
C GLU A 145 0.23 0.20 17.40
N TYR A 146 -0.64 1.20 17.23
CA TYR A 146 -0.22 2.55 16.82
C TYR A 146 0.41 3.26 18.01
N ASP A 147 1.55 3.91 17.76
CA ASP A 147 2.27 4.66 18.79
C ASP A 147 2.03 6.17 18.70
N GLY A 148 1.15 6.64 17.82
CA GLY A 148 0.92 8.06 17.68
C GLY A 148 -0.35 8.44 16.94
N VAL A 149 -0.52 9.75 16.77
CA VAL A 149 -1.58 10.37 15.97
C VAL A 149 -0.98 11.26 14.90
N PHE A 150 -1.68 11.40 13.79
CA PHE A 150 -1.30 12.31 12.73
C PHE A 150 -2.39 13.33 12.40
N ASP A 151 -1.96 14.43 11.81
CA ASP A 151 -2.80 15.47 11.24
C ASP A 151 -2.17 15.94 9.94
N ILE A 152 -3.01 16.36 8.98
CA ILE A 152 -2.53 16.89 7.71
C ILE A 152 -3.10 18.28 7.55
N ASN A 153 -2.20 19.25 7.41
CA ASN A 153 -2.57 20.64 7.27
C ASN A 153 -1.76 21.29 6.15
N SER A 154 -2.44 21.75 5.09
CA SER A 154 -1.86 22.57 4.03
C SER A 154 -0.50 22.08 3.50
N GLY A 155 -0.43 20.80 3.11
CA GLY A 155 0.80 20.19 2.57
C GLY A 155 1.84 19.79 3.62
N SER A 156 1.53 19.89 4.91
CA SER A 156 2.40 19.43 6.01
C SER A 156 1.83 18.19 6.70
N PHE A 157 2.70 17.23 7.00
CA PHE A 157 2.37 16.04 7.77
C PHE A 157 2.78 16.25 9.22
N ARG A 158 1.81 16.34 10.13
CA ARG A 158 2.06 16.50 11.57
C ARG A 158 1.89 15.16 12.25
N VAL A 159 2.80 14.83 13.14
CA VAL A 159 2.75 13.61 13.94
C VAL A 159 3.03 13.91 15.40
N SER A 160 2.31 13.23 16.29
CA SER A 160 2.60 13.15 17.72
C SER A 160 2.71 11.68 18.09
N SER A 161 3.93 11.20 18.24
CA SER A 161 4.28 9.80 18.46
C SER A 161 4.93 9.62 19.83
N GLU A 162 4.64 8.50 20.49
CA GLU A 162 5.20 8.05 21.76
C GLU A 162 6.65 7.56 21.58
N ASN A 163 7.06 7.21 20.36
CA ASN A 163 8.45 6.87 20.05
C ASN A 163 9.35 8.12 20.19
N PRO A 164 10.33 8.14 21.11
CA PRO A 164 11.17 9.31 21.37
C PRO A 164 12.04 9.74 20.19
N LYS A 165 12.32 8.84 19.22
CA LYS A 165 13.05 9.21 17.98
C LYS A 165 12.22 10.16 17.11
N ILE A 166 10.89 10.08 17.21
CA ILE A 166 9.92 10.80 16.40
C ILE A 166 9.25 11.89 17.25
N GLY A 167 8.65 11.55 18.39
CA GLY A 167 8.01 12.52 19.25
C GLY A 167 6.96 13.35 18.50
N GLN A 168 6.87 14.63 18.84
CA GLN A 168 5.99 15.58 18.17
C GLN A 168 6.75 16.39 17.13
N ARG A 169 6.32 16.35 15.87
CA ARG A 169 6.94 17.13 14.78
C ARG A 169 6.00 17.42 13.62
N THR A 170 6.37 18.44 12.85
CA THR A 170 5.78 18.79 11.56
C THR A 170 6.80 18.49 10.47
N ILE A 171 6.42 17.66 9.49
CA ILE A 171 7.28 17.17 8.42
C ILE A 171 6.80 17.75 7.09
N PHE A 172 7.74 18.32 6.33
CA PHE A 172 7.54 18.85 4.99
C PHE A 172 8.22 17.94 3.96
N GLY A 173 7.67 17.89 2.74
CA GLY A 173 8.20 17.06 1.65
C GLY A 173 7.62 15.64 1.58
N TYR A 174 6.80 15.25 2.56
CA TYR A 174 5.96 14.06 2.46
C TYR A 174 4.80 14.34 1.48
N PRO A 175 4.20 13.29 0.86
CA PRO A 175 3.06 13.42 -0.04
C PRO A 175 1.76 13.76 0.74
N ALA A 176 1.77 14.86 1.48
CA ALA A 176 0.71 15.24 2.42
C ALA A 176 -0.63 15.47 1.71
N ASP A 177 -0.65 16.12 0.55
CA ASP A 177 -1.87 16.35 -0.22
C ASP A 177 -2.50 15.04 -0.72
N ASP A 178 -1.68 14.10 -1.20
CA ASP A 178 -2.16 12.78 -1.64
C ASP A 178 -2.70 11.96 -0.45
N ILE A 179 -2.05 12.04 0.72
CA ILE A 179 -2.52 11.36 1.93
C ILE A 179 -3.84 11.98 2.40
N ALA A 180 -3.98 13.32 2.40
CA ALA A 180 -5.24 13.99 2.77
C ALA A 180 -6.40 13.56 1.88
N GLU A 181 -6.19 13.50 0.56
CA GLU A 181 -7.21 13.04 -0.39
C GLU A 181 -7.64 11.59 -0.10
N LEU A 182 -6.69 10.71 0.23
CA LEU A 182 -6.98 9.32 0.59
C LEU A 182 -7.73 9.22 1.93
N VAL A 183 -7.36 10.00 2.94
CA VAL A 183 -8.07 10.04 4.24
C VAL A 183 -9.52 10.46 4.03
N GLU A 184 -9.76 11.51 3.24
CA GLU A 184 -11.12 11.93 2.90
C GLU A 184 -11.89 10.86 2.12
N SER A 185 -11.24 10.20 1.16
CA SER A 185 -11.84 9.12 0.36
C SER A 185 -12.24 7.91 1.24
N VAL A 186 -11.39 7.53 2.19
CA VAL A 186 -11.70 6.49 3.20
C VAL A 186 -12.93 6.88 3.99
N ARG A 187 -12.95 8.09 4.57
CA ARG A 187 -14.07 8.55 5.39
C ARG A 187 -15.39 8.57 4.62
N ARG A 188 -15.39 9.01 3.35
CA ARG A 188 -16.60 8.96 2.51
C ARG A 188 -17.07 7.53 2.24
N SER A 189 -16.14 6.57 2.15
CA SER A 189 -16.46 5.16 1.92
C SER A 189 -17.06 4.46 3.15
N LEU A 190 -16.88 5.00 4.36
CA LEU A 190 -17.39 4.43 5.62
C LEU A 190 -18.79 4.93 5.99
N VAL A 191 -19.30 5.97 5.31
CA VAL A 191 -20.61 6.60 5.58
C VAL A 191 -21.73 6.00 4.70
N HIS A 192 -21.45 4.94 3.94
CA HIS A 192 -22.41 4.20 3.10
C HIS A 192 -22.43 2.72 3.45
#